data_AF-A0A6L3W6U8-F1
#
_entry.id   AF-A0A6L3W6U8-F1
#
_cell.length_a   1.000
_cell.length_b   1.000
_cell.length_c   1.000
_cell.angle_alpha   90.00
_cell.angle_beta   90.00
_cell.angle_gamma   90.00
#
_symmetry.space_group_name_H-M   'P 1'
#
loop_
_entity.id
_entity.type
_entity.pdbx_description
1 polymer ?
#
loop_
_entity_poly.entity_id
_entity_poly.type
_entity_poly.pdbx_seq_one_letter_code
_entity_poly.pdbx_strand_id
1 'polypeptide(L)'
;MSVPWKLWRARPCPRARAAMASSDGGRTVRRHHHALPDAGSKLLVETAIETGLRWGELTELRGRDLKTRSRLLTVSRVVVELNPKFHPEGKRFLVKDYPKDKEWRRFKLSDQIVAKLEDHIIEEELGTDGLLFVYQPETANEERPTPLDPEALGWTEENAKGRRNRHGTLSAYNAAKCRCEHCRRAFAEYRARRRADGKDNPRQPRRRETDGHVPANWFRNKIWKPALKKADLDPKVRIHDLRHAHASWLLAGGADLQVVKERLGHGSISTTERYLHTLDDADDTALAAFDKIRSRRRTD
;
A
#
# COMPACT_ATOMS: atom_id res chain seq x y z
N MET A 1 9.82 -16.64 -13.85
CA MET A 1 8.69 -17.54 -14.18
C MET A 1 7.39 -16.84 -13.80
N SER A 2 6.43 -16.74 -14.72
CA SER A 2 5.20 -15.96 -14.58
C SER A 2 4.07 -16.78 -13.93
N VAL A 3 3.42 -16.19 -12.92
CA VAL A 3 2.26 -16.75 -12.19
C VAL A 3 1.05 -16.98 -13.14
N PRO A 4 0.24 -18.04 -12.95
CA PRO A 4 -1.02 -18.20 -13.66
C PRO A 4 -2.14 -17.37 -12.97
N TRP A 5 -2.14 -16.05 -13.20
CA TRP A 5 -3.18 -15.11 -12.72
C TRP A 5 -4.56 -15.27 -13.41
N LYS A 6 -4.85 -16.41 -14.05
CA LYS A 6 -6.05 -16.62 -14.90
C LYS A 6 -7.35 -16.87 -14.10
N LEU A 7 -7.27 -17.08 -12.78
CA LEU A 7 -8.41 -17.52 -11.94
C LEU A 7 -9.17 -16.39 -11.21
N TRP A 8 -8.86 -15.12 -11.44
CA TRP A 8 -9.33 -14.00 -10.61
C TRP A 8 -10.41 -13.17 -11.33
N ARG A 9 -11.66 -13.64 -11.35
CA ARG A 9 -12.83 -12.92 -11.89
C ARG A 9 -13.91 -12.79 -10.82
N ALA A 10 -14.11 -11.60 -10.28
CA ALA A 10 -15.28 -11.22 -9.48
C ALA A 10 -15.57 -9.73 -9.72
N ARG A 11 -16.83 -9.28 -9.64
CA ARG A 11 -17.22 -7.86 -9.81
C ARG A 11 -17.14 -7.09 -8.49
N PRO A 12 -16.98 -5.75 -8.52
CA PRO A 12 -16.57 -4.98 -7.35
C PRO A 12 -17.73 -4.60 -6.42
N CYS A 13 -17.43 -4.48 -5.13
CA CYS A 13 -18.25 -3.77 -4.15
C CYS A 13 -18.38 -2.29 -4.54
N PRO A 14 -19.58 -1.66 -4.48
CA PRO A 14 -19.77 -0.22 -4.75
C PRO A 14 -18.91 0.69 -3.86
N ARG A 15 -18.39 0.19 -2.73
CA ARG A 15 -17.45 0.91 -1.84
C ARG A 15 -15.97 0.61 -2.12
N ALA A 16 -15.64 -0.44 -2.87
CA ALA A 16 -14.30 -0.66 -3.41
C ALA A 16 -14.18 0.19 -4.68
N ARG A 17 -13.41 1.28 -4.63
CA ARG A 17 -13.22 2.14 -5.81
C ARG A 17 -12.75 1.26 -6.98
N ALA A 18 -13.46 1.39 -8.11
CA ALA A 18 -13.74 0.37 -9.13
C ALA A 18 -12.55 -0.36 -9.80
N ALA A 19 -11.30 -0.06 -9.46
CA ALA A 19 -10.15 -0.57 -10.21
C ALA A 19 -9.66 -1.97 -9.76
N MET A 20 -9.65 -2.28 -8.46
CA MET A 20 -8.99 -3.48 -7.93
C MET A 20 -9.91 -4.70 -7.71
N ALA A 21 -11.23 -4.50 -7.71
CA ALA A 21 -12.20 -5.55 -7.42
C ALA A 21 -13.07 -5.93 -8.64
N SER A 22 -12.70 -5.54 -9.85
CA SER A 22 -13.41 -5.90 -11.10
C SER A 22 -12.97 -7.27 -11.65
N SER A 23 -13.62 -7.75 -12.72
CA SER A 23 -13.15 -8.89 -13.53
C SER A 23 -11.76 -8.67 -14.15
N ASP A 24 -11.24 -7.44 -14.05
CA ASP A 24 -9.89 -6.99 -14.42
C ASP A 24 -8.98 -6.77 -13.18
N GLY A 25 -9.48 -7.02 -11.97
CA GLY A 25 -8.85 -6.69 -10.70
C GLY A 25 -7.49 -7.34 -10.51
N GLY A 26 -7.34 -8.60 -10.95
CA GLY A 26 -6.03 -9.27 -10.99
C GLY A 26 -5.01 -8.58 -11.89
N ARG A 27 -5.43 -8.02 -13.03
CA ARG A 27 -4.54 -7.25 -13.93
C ARG A 27 -4.23 -5.86 -13.36
N THR A 28 -5.17 -5.21 -12.68
CA THR A 28 -4.94 -3.95 -11.98
C THR A 28 -3.92 -4.10 -10.85
N VAL A 29 -4.10 -5.09 -9.97
CA VAL A 29 -3.17 -5.37 -8.86
C VAL A 29 -1.78 -5.68 -9.40
N ARG A 30 -1.68 -6.46 -10.47
CA ARG A 30 -0.41 -6.76 -11.13
C ARG A 30 0.29 -5.52 -11.69
N ARG A 31 -0.43 -4.64 -12.38
CA ARG A 31 0.11 -3.36 -12.89
C ARG A 31 0.66 -2.51 -11.76
N HIS A 32 -0.10 -2.36 -10.67
CA HIS A 32 0.33 -1.64 -9.49
C HIS A 32 1.59 -2.27 -8.86
N HIS A 33 1.61 -3.59 -8.68
CA HIS A 33 2.74 -4.31 -8.10
C HIS A 33 4.04 -4.12 -8.91
N HIS A 34 3.97 -4.18 -10.24
CA HIS A 34 5.14 -3.91 -11.09
C HIS A 34 5.62 -2.45 -11.01
N ALA A 35 4.74 -1.51 -10.67
CA ALA A 35 5.08 -0.10 -10.52
C ALA A 35 5.71 0.25 -9.15
N LEU A 36 5.68 -0.65 -8.17
CA LEU A 36 6.30 -0.44 -6.86
C LEU A 36 7.84 -0.36 -6.96
N PRO A 37 8.48 0.50 -6.16
CA PRO A 37 9.89 0.87 -6.34
C PRO A 37 10.86 -0.25 -5.94
N ASP A 38 10.62 -0.93 -4.83
CA ASP A 38 11.56 -1.89 -4.23
C ASP A 38 10.91 -3.24 -3.89
N ALA A 39 11.72 -4.24 -3.55
CA ALA A 39 11.28 -5.59 -3.24
C ALA A 39 10.44 -5.67 -1.95
N GLY A 40 10.81 -4.93 -0.91
CA GLY A 40 10.09 -4.89 0.37
C GLY A 40 8.68 -4.33 0.21
N SER A 41 8.54 -3.22 -0.52
CA SER A 41 7.25 -2.61 -0.86
C SER A 41 6.37 -3.54 -1.68
N LYS A 42 6.96 -4.29 -2.63
CA LYS A 42 6.27 -5.31 -3.42
C LYS A 42 5.73 -6.43 -2.55
N LEU A 43 6.57 -7.01 -1.70
CA LEU A 43 6.20 -8.09 -0.79
C LEU A 43 5.15 -7.64 0.24
N LEU A 44 5.25 -6.41 0.75
CA LEU A 44 4.24 -5.82 1.65
C LEU A 44 2.87 -5.74 0.98
N VAL A 45 2.80 -5.25 -0.26
CA VAL A 45 1.54 -5.14 -1.00
C VAL A 45 0.98 -6.51 -1.38
N GLU A 46 1.83 -7.45 -1.78
CA GLU A 46 1.43 -8.83 -2.06
C GLU A 46 0.90 -9.53 -0.79
N THR A 47 1.58 -9.35 0.33
CA THR A 47 1.12 -9.88 1.62
C THR A 47 -0.20 -9.24 2.04
N ALA A 48 -0.37 -7.93 1.85
CA ALA A 48 -1.62 -7.23 2.18
C ALA A 48 -2.83 -7.82 1.44
N ILE A 49 -2.69 -8.14 0.15
CA ILE A 49 -3.79 -8.68 -0.65
C ILE A 49 -4.03 -10.18 -0.43
N GLU A 50 -2.99 -10.97 -0.11
CA GLU A 50 -3.11 -12.41 0.17
C GLU A 50 -3.69 -12.71 1.57
N THR A 51 -3.54 -11.76 2.49
CA THR A 51 -3.90 -11.93 3.90
C THR A 51 -5.13 -11.14 4.31
N GLY A 52 -5.39 -10.00 3.65
CA GLY A 52 -6.45 -9.07 4.04
C GLY A 52 -6.21 -8.39 5.39
N LEU A 53 -4.97 -8.31 5.87
CA LEU A 53 -4.65 -7.64 7.14
C LEU A 53 -4.96 -6.13 7.11
N ARG A 54 -5.26 -5.57 8.27
CA ARG A 54 -5.29 -4.11 8.47
C ARG A 54 -3.85 -3.59 8.45
N TRP A 55 -3.67 -2.31 8.14
CA TRP A 55 -2.34 -1.68 8.07
C TRP A 55 -1.49 -1.95 9.32
N GLY A 56 -2.02 -1.65 10.52
CA GLY A 56 -1.28 -1.86 11.76
C GLY A 56 -1.01 -3.32 12.12
N GLU A 57 -1.81 -4.27 11.62
CA GLU A 57 -1.54 -5.70 11.80
C GLU A 57 -0.41 -6.13 10.85
N LEU A 58 -0.50 -5.69 9.58
CA LEU A 58 0.48 -5.98 8.53
C LEU A 58 1.87 -5.45 8.88
N THR A 59 1.95 -4.20 9.35
CA THR A 59 3.24 -3.56 9.66
C THR A 59 3.81 -3.93 11.03
N GLU A 60 3.08 -4.71 11.85
CA GLU A 60 3.57 -5.28 13.11
C GLU A 60 3.90 -6.78 12.98
N LEU A 61 3.76 -7.36 11.78
CA LEU A 61 4.16 -8.75 11.56
C LEU A 61 5.66 -8.92 11.80
N ARG A 62 6.03 -9.98 12.51
CA ARG A 62 7.41 -10.36 12.82
C ARG A 62 7.73 -11.77 12.35
N GLY A 63 9.01 -12.12 12.27
CA GLY A 63 9.45 -13.46 11.88
C GLY A 63 8.76 -14.58 12.69
N ARG A 64 8.58 -14.39 14.00
CA ARG A 64 7.92 -15.35 14.90
C ARG A 64 6.46 -15.66 14.56
N ASP A 65 5.78 -14.74 13.87
CA ASP A 65 4.36 -14.85 13.54
C ASP A 65 4.10 -15.83 12.38
N LEU A 66 5.13 -16.12 11.56
CA LEU A 66 5.05 -17.04 10.44
C LEU A 66 5.67 -18.41 10.82
N LYS A 67 4.89 -19.47 10.64
CA LYS A 67 5.37 -20.86 10.71
C LYS A 67 5.47 -21.42 9.30
N THR A 68 6.66 -21.40 8.72
CA THR A 68 6.87 -21.71 7.29
C THR A 68 6.46 -23.14 6.95
N ARG A 69 6.90 -24.13 7.74
CA ARG A 69 6.54 -25.56 7.55
C ARG A 69 5.03 -25.83 7.54
N SER A 70 4.27 -25.23 8.45
CA SER A 70 2.81 -25.41 8.55
C SER A 70 2.01 -24.38 7.76
N ARG A 71 2.70 -23.40 7.15
CA ARG A 71 2.17 -22.25 6.42
C ARG A 71 1.19 -21.42 7.23
N LEU A 72 1.35 -21.41 8.54
CA LEU A 72 0.43 -20.77 9.46
C LEU A 72 0.94 -19.36 9.79
N LEU A 73 0.12 -18.35 9.50
CA LEU A 73 0.34 -16.98 9.96
C LEU A 73 -0.50 -16.73 11.21
N THR A 74 0.12 -16.12 12.22
CA THR A 74 -0.53 -15.73 13.48
C THR A 74 -0.61 -14.22 13.61
N VAL A 75 -1.80 -13.68 13.76
CA VAL A 75 -2.01 -12.24 13.97
C VAL A 75 -2.38 -12.02 15.43
N SER A 76 -1.40 -11.56 16.20
CA SER A 76 -1.49 -11.43 17.67
C SER A 76 -1.40 -9.99 18.17
N ARG A 77 -1.03 -9.06 17.29
CA ARG A 77 -0.66 -7.69 17.64
C ARG A 77 -1.07 -6.70 16.55
N VAL A 78 -1.18 -5.44 16.94
CA VAL A 78 -1.42 -4.31 16.04
C VAL A 78 -0.59 -3.12 16.49
N VAL A 79 0.08 -2.45 15.56
CA VAL A 79 0.73 -1.16 15.83
C VAL A 79 -0.19 -0.01 15.48
N VAL A 80 -0.22 1.01 16.34
CA VAL A 80 -0.97 2.26 16.12
C VAL A 80 -0.01 3.44 16.13
N GLU A 81 -0.06 4.25 15.08
CA GLU A 81 0.67 5.54 15.03
C GLU A 81 -0.10 6.58 15.85
N LEU A 82 0.53 7.11 16.90
CA LEU A 82 -0.01 8.11 17.81
C LEU A 82 0.81 9.41 17.76
N ASN A 83 0.17 10.50 18.18
CA ASN A 83 0.92 11.71 18.53
C ASN A 83 1.73 11.41 19.80
N PRO A 84 3.04 11.76 19.87
CA PRO A 84 3.89 11.58 21.05
C PRO A 84 3.23 11.92 22.38
N LYS A 85 2.44 13.00 22.43
CA LYS A 85 1.73 13.44 23.65
C LYS A 85 0.69 12.44 24.19
N PHE A 86 0.23 11.51 23.36
CA PHE A 86 -0.74 10.46 23.70
C PHE A 86 -0.08 9.08 23.82
N HIS A 87 1.24 9.00 23.63
CA HIS A 87 1.98 7.76 23.78
C HIS A 87 2.52 7.67 25.21
N PRO A 88 2.37 6.52 25.92
CA PRO A 88 2.85 6.37 27.30
C PRO A 88 4.33 6.73 27.48
N GLU A 89 5.16 6.35 26.52
CA GLU A 89 6.61 6.62 26.50
C GLU A 89 7.03 7.79 25.60
N GLY A 90 6.10 8.63 25.12
CA GLY A 90 6.43 9.74 24.21
C GLY A 90 6.86 9.34 22.78
N LYS A 91 6.83 8.04 22.44
CA LYS A 91 7.13 7.53 21.09
C LYS A 91 5.96 7.75 20.11
N ARG A 92 6.14 7.35 18.85
CA ARG A 92 5.08 7.48 17.82
C ARG A 92 4.29 6.20 17.57
N PHE A 93 4.88 5.04 17.79
CA PHE A 93 4.24 3.77 17.49
C PHE A 93 3.98 3.01 18.78
N LEU A 94 2.71 2.73 19.05
CA LEU A 94 2.29 1.93 20.18
C LEU A 94 1.84 0.57 19.69
N VAL A 95 2.58 -0.47 20.05
CA VAL A 95 2.18 -1.86 19.83
C VAL A 95 1.16 -2.24 20.89
N LYS A 96 0.05 -2.83 20.45
CA LYS A 96 -0.99 -3.37 21.32
C LYS A 96 -1.12 -4.85 21.04
N ASP A 97 -1.02 -5.64 22.10
CA ASP A 97 -1.51 -7.02 22.08
C ASP A 97 -3.05 -7.00 22.00
N TYR A 98 -3.66 -8.07 21.49
CA TYR A 98 -5.11 -8.28 21.61
C TYR A 98 -5.44 -8.84 23.00
N PRO A 99 -5.91 -8.03 24.00
CA PRO A 99 -6.01 -8.50 25.37
C PRO A 99 -7.48 -8.72 25.78
N LYS A 100 -7.84 -9.99 25.97
CA LYS A 100 -8.49 -10.58 27.18
C LYS A 100 -9.47 -11.73 26.89
N ASP A 101 -10.01 -11.84 25.68
CA ASP A 101 -11.02 -12.88 25.39
C ASP A 101 -10.57 -13.95 24.35
N LYS A 102 -9.27 -14.05 24.03
CA LYS A 102 -8.67 -14.97 23.03
C LYS A 102 -9.16 -14.82 21.57
N GLU A 103 -8.87 -13.71 20.88
CA GLU A 103 -8.99 -13.69 19.40
C GLU A 103 -7.78 -13.08 18.68
N TRP A 104 -6.57 -13.51 19.05
CA TRP A 104 -5.54 -13.67 18.01
C TRP A 104 -6.02 -14.71 16.99
N ARG A 105 -5.86 -14.39 15.70
CA ARG A 105 -6.35 -15.24 14.62
C ARG A 105 -5.21 -15.92 13.90
N ARG A 106 -5.47 -17.14 13.42
CA ARG A 106 -4.49 -17.94 12.69
C ARG A 106 -5.12 -18.47 11.41
N PHE A 107 -4.40 -18.38 10.32
CA PHE A 107 -4.87 -18.91 9.03
C PHE A 107 -3.70 -19.33 8.16
N LYS A 108 -3.98 -20.23 7.22
CA LYS A 108 -2.99 -20.72 6.27
C LYS A 108 -2.75 -19.73 5.14
N LEU A 109 -1.49 -19.66 4.73
CA LEU A 109 -1.01 -18.94 3.56
C LEU A 109 -0.74 -19.89 2.40
N SER A 110 -0.72 -19.35 1.18
CA SER A 110 -0.29 -20.09 -0.01
C SER A 110 1.22 -20.39 0.05
N ASP A 111 1.65 -21.49 -0.58
CA ASP A 111 3.07 -21.88 -0.58
C ASP A 111 3.94 -20.77 -1.18
N GLN A 112 3.43 -20.09 -2.23
CA GLN A 112 4.11 -19.00 -2.91
C GLN A 112 4.42 -17.82 -1.98
N ILE A 113 3.44 -17.34 -1.19
CA ILE A 113 3.69 -16.18 -0.31
C ILE A 113 4.54 -16.58 0.90
N VAL A 114 4.43 -17.83 1.38
CA VAL A 114 5.27 -18.33 2.46
C VAL A 114 6.74 -18.38 2.02
N ALA A 115 7.02 -18.91 0.83
CA ALA A 115 8.38 -18.94 0.29
C ALA A 115 8.99 -17.52 0.22
N LYS A 116 8.25 -16.56 -0.35
CA LYS A 116 8.72 -15.16 -0.43
C LYS A 116 8.96 -14.50 0.92
N LEU A 117 8.10 -14.79 1.91
CA LEU A 117 8.27 -14.25 3.26
C LEU A 117 9.44 -14.93 3.98
N GLU A 118 9.66 -16.22 3.76
CA GLU A 118 10.79 -16.96 4.32
C GLU A 118 12.12 -16.46 3.72
N ASP A 119 12.20 -16.33 2.39
CA ASP A 119 13.36 -15.75 1.70
C ASP A 119 13.68 -14.36 2.25
N HIS A 120 12.66 -13.50 2.38
CA HIS A 120 12.83 -12.15 2.93
C HIS A 120 13.31 -12.14 4.39
N ILE A 121 12.81 -13.05 5.24
CA ILE A 121 13.30 -13.18 6.63
C ILE A 121 14.78 -13.56 6.67
N ILE A 122 15.21 -14.44 5.75
CA ILE A 122 16.59 -14.93 5.67
C ILE A 122 17.51 -13.83 5.10
N GLU A 123 17.13 -13.22 3.98
CA GLU A 123 17.93 -12.21 3.27
C GLU A 123 18.17 -10.96 4.12
N GLU A 124 17.18 -10.54 4.90
CA GLU A 124 17.26 -9.35 5.75
C GLU A 124 17.68 -9.66 7.19
N GLU A 125 18.04 -10.92 7.50
CA GLU A 125 18.52 -11.38 8.81
C GLU A 125 17.62 -10.96 9.99
N LEU A 126 16.30 -10.95 9.79
CA LEU A 126 15.34 -10.30 10.72
C LEU A 126 15.23 -10.99 12.09
N GLY A 127 15.66 -12.25 12.21
CA GLY A 127 15.48 -13.04 13.43
C GLY A 127 14.00 -13.23 13.81
N THR A 128 13.74 -13.62 15.06
CA THR A 128 12.37 -13.92 15.54
C THR A 128 11.52 -12.68 15.75
N ASP A 129 12.13 -11.61 16.24
CA ASP A 129 11.43 -10.38 16.67
C ASP A 129 11.64 -9.20 15.72
N GLY A 130 12.36 -9.39 14.61
CA GLY A 130 12.45 -8.39 13.56
C GLY A 130 11.11 -8.19 12.86
N LEU A 131 10.81 -6.94 12.53
CA LEU A 131 9.66 -6.58 11.72
C LEU A 131 9.87 -7.08 10.30
N LEU A 132 8.87 -7.78 9.75
CA LEU A 132 8.88 -8.23 8.36
C LEU A 132 8.99 -7.06 7.38
N PHE A 133 8.39 -5.92 7.71
CA PHE A 133 8.44 -4.72 6.88
C PHE A 133 8.92 -3.53 7.68
N VAL A 134 10.12 -3.06 7.36
CA VAL A 134 10.77 -1.95 8.06
C VAL A 134 10.66 -0.67 7.25
N TYR A 135 10.49 0.45 7.93
CA TYR A 135 10.62 1.76 7.33
C TYR A 135 12.04 1.99 6.85
N GLN A 136 12.20 2.06 5.52
CA GLN A 136 13.43 2.52 4.90
C GLN A 136 13.27 4.01 4.55
N PRO A 137 13.92 4.93 5.29
CA PRO A 137 13.90 6.33 4.90
C PRO A 137 14.51 6.48 3.50
N GLU A 138 13.95 7.38 2.69
CA GLU A 138 14.54 7.75 1.41
C GLU A 138 16.02 8.09 1.64
N THR A 139 16.93 7.34 1.02
CA THR A 139 18.25 7.88 0.69
C THR A 139 17.97 9.04 -0.25
N ALA A 140 18.44 10.23 0.12
CA ALA A 140 18.22 11.44 -0.66
C ALA A 140 18.94 11.31 -2.01
N ASN A 141 18.33 10.64 -2.98
CA ASN A 141 18.88 10.49 -4.32
C ASN A 141 17.75 10.45 -5.35
N GLU A 142 17.02 11.56 -5.43
CA GLU A 142 16.50 11.98 -6.73
C GLU A 142 17.65 12.71 -7.41
N GLU A 143 18.24 12.12 -8.47
CA GLU A 143 19.08 12.84 -9.40
C GLU A 143 18.35 14.13 -9.80
N ARG A 144 18.91 15.27 -9.41
CA ARG A 144 18.35 16.57 -9.82
C ARG A 144 18.53 16.67 -11.33
N PRO A 145 17.44 16.77 -12.12
CA PRO A 145 17.59 17.01 -13.55
C PRO A 145 18.36 18.32 -13.75
N THR A 146 19.38 18.29 -14.61
CA THR A 146 20.24 19.44 -14.91
C THR A 146 19.38 20.67 -15.21
N PRO A 147 19.73 21.87 -14.68
CA PRO A 147 19.06 23.10 -15.06
C PRO A 147 19.02 23.22 -16.59
N LEU A 148 17.82 23.40 -17.13
CA LEU A 148 17.62 23.72 -18.54
C LEU A 148 17.74 25.24 -18.64
N ASP A 149 18.48 25.70 -19.64
CA ASP A 149 18.72 27.12 -19.89
C ASP A 149 17.39 27.88 -20.09
N PRO A 150 17.09 28.93 -19.29
CA PRO A 150 15.92 29.80 -19.48
C PRO A 150 15.77 30.37 -20.90
N GLU A 151 16.86 30.49 -21.67
CA GLU A 151 16.79 30.92 -23.06
C GLU A 151 16.06 29.91 -23.96
N ALA A 152 16.15 28.62 -23.65
CA ALA A 152 15.52 27.53 -24.39
C ALA A 152 14.06 27.24 -23.99
N LEU A 153 13.55 27.87 -22.93
CA LEU A 153 12.25 27.52 -22.31
C LEU A 153 11.08 28.44 -22.69
N GLY A 154 11.30 29.46 -23.53
CA GLY A 154 10.25 30.37 -23.98
C GLY A 154 9.67 31.28 -22.89
N TRP A 155 8.46 31.80 -23.13
CA TRP A 155 7.84 32.88 -22.34
C TRP A 155 6.55 32.44 -21.64
N THR A 156 6.32 32.93 -20.43
CA THR A 156 5.03 32.79 -19.75
C THR A 156 3.90 33.51 -20.49
N GLU A 157 2.66 33.19 -20.14
CA GLU A 157 1.51 34.06 -20.39
C GLU A 157 1.72 35.46 -19.76
N GLU A 158 0.97 36.44 -20.26
CA GLU A 158 0.96 37.79 -19.73
C GLU A 158 0.36 37.80 -18.33
N ASN A 159 1.04 38.49 -17.41
CA ASN A 159 0.49 38.71 -16.08
C ASN A 159 -0.54 39.85 -16.07
N ALA A 160 -1.14 40.13 -14.92
CA ALA A 160 -2.12 41.21 -14.73
C ALA A 160 -1.60 42.63 -15.09
N LYS A 161 -0.31 42.80 -15.38
CA LYS A 161 0.32 44.04 -15.83
C LYS A 161 0.78 43.98 -17.30
N GLY A 162 0.32 42.99 -18.07
CA GLY A 162 0.69 42.78 -19.48
C GLY A 162 2.14 42.35 -19.70
N ARG A 163 2.85 41.87 -18.65
CA ARG A 163 4.28 41.51 -18.75
C ARG A 163 4.47 40.01 -18.85
N ARG A 164 5.38 39.59 -19.73
CA ARG A 164 5.83 38.20 -19.90
C ARG A 164 7.22 38.01 -19.31
N ASN A 165 7.51 36.82 -18.80
CA ASN A 165 8.80 36.47 -18.23
C ASN A 165 9.30 35.15 -18.83
N ARG A 166 10.61 34.96 -18.94
CA ARG A 166 11.17 33.68 -19.38
C ARG A 166 10.89 32.59 -18.35
N HIS A 167 10.47 31.42 -18.79
CA HIS A 167 10.34 30.26 -17.92
C HIS A 167 11.68 29.90 -17.28
N GLY A 168 11.66 29.31 -16.08
CA GLY A 168 12.89 29.01 -15.35
C GLY A 168 13.54 30.22 -14.65
N THR A 169 12.84 31.35 -14.54
CA THR A 169 13.30 32.53 -13.79
C THR A 169 12.49 32.80 -12.52
N LEU A 170 13.08 33.53 -11.56
CA LEU A 170 12.36 33.99 -10.37
C LEU A 170 11.21 34.94 -10.71
N SER A 171 11.37 35.76 -11.75
CA SER A 171 10.34 36.69 -12.19
C SER A 171 9.13 35.94 -12.77
N ALA A 172 9.35 34.87 -13.53
CA ALA A 172 8.25 34.00 -13.97
C ALA A 172 7.50 33.35 -12.79
N TYR A 173 8.21 32.91 -11.75
CA TYR A 173 7.57 32.34 -10.56
C TYR A 173 6.83 33.40 -9.71
N ASN A 174 7.49 34.50 -9.37
CA ASN A 174 6.97 35.49 -8.42
C ASN A 174 6.02 36.51 -9.05
N ALA A 175 6.39 37.05 -10.21
CA ALA A 175 5.68 38.15 -10.87
C ALA A 175 4.66 37.66 -11.91
N ALA A 176 4.97 36.62 -12.68
CA ALA A 176 4.00 36.00 -13.59
C ALA A 176 3.15 34.89 -12.94
N LYS A 177 3.39 34.58 -11.66
CA LYS A 177 2.69 33.52 -10.91
C LYS A 177 2.71 32.15 -11.60
N CYS A 178 3.65 31.91 -12.51
CA CYS A 178 3.76 30.64 -13.21
C CYS A 178 4.14 29.52 -12.23
N ARG A 179 3.49 28.37 -12.38
CA ARG A 179 3.70 27.18 -11.56
C ARG A 179 4.09 25.96 -12.40
N CYS A 180 4.61 26.13 -13.61
CA CYS A 180 5.19 25.01 -14.35
C CYS A 180 6.41 24.44 -13.60
N GLU A 181 6.85 23.25 -14.02
CA GLU A 181 7.99 22.55 -13.43
C GLU A 181 9.25 23.42 -13.39
N HIS A 182 9.60 24.07 -14.51
CA HIS A 182 10.80 24.90 -14.63
C HIS A 182 10.80 26.10 -13.67
N CYS A 183 9.67 26.82 -13.56
CA CYS A 183 9.55 27.96 -12.66
C CYS A 183 9.56 27.55 -11.18
N ARG A 184 8.93 26.42 -10.84
CA ARG A 184 9.00 25.84 -9.48
C ARG A 184 10.45 25.46 -9.13
N ARG A 185 11.20 24.89 -10.08
CA ARG A 185 12.61 24.50 -9.90
C ARG A 185 13.52 25.72 -9.68
N ALA A 186 13.43 26.74 -10.53
CA ALA A 186 14.23 27.96 -10.38
C ALA A 186 14.02 28.64 -9.00
N PHE A 187 12.78 28.65 -8.52
CA PHE A 187 12.47 29.12 -7.18
C PHE A 187 13.05 28.21 -6.09
N ALA A 188 12.98 26.89 -6.25
CA ALA A 188 13.56 25.93 -5.31
C ALA A 188 15.10 26.06 -5.20
N GLU A 189 15.80 26.24 -6.32
CA GLU A 189 17.24 26.47 -6.40
C GLU A 189 17.64 27.78 -5.73
N TYR A 190 16.93 28.87 -6.03
CA TYR A 190 17.11 30.16 -5.34
C TYR A 190 16.97 30.02 -3.82
N ARG A 191 15.92 29.33 -3.35
CA ARG A 191 15.70 29.05 -1.92
C ARG A 191 16.80 28.15 -1.36
N ALA A 192 17.31 27.18 -2.12
CA ALA A 192 18.42 26.33 -1.68
C ALA A 192 19.72 27.13 -1.48
N ARG A 193 20.07 28.00 -2.44
CA ARG A 193 21.23 28.91 -2.31
C ARG A 193 21.08 29.85 -1.13
N ARG A 194 19.90 30.45 -0.94
CA ARG A 194 19.64 31.29 0.24
C ARG A 194 19.78 30.53 1.57
N ARG A 195 19.43 29.25 1.62
CA ARG A 195 19.68 28.43 2.83
C ARG A 195 21.17 28.18 3.04
N ALA A 196 21.91 27.88 1.98
CA ALA A 196 23.37 27.70 2.06
C ALA A 196 24.07 28.98 2.57
N ASP A 197 23.58 30.14 2.14
CA ASP A 197 24.07 31.45 2.57
C ASP A 197 23.57 31.88 3.97
N GLY A 198 22.89 31.00 4.74
CA GLY A 198 22.32 31.33 6.06
C GLY A 198 21.19 32.37 6.04
N LYS A 199 20.71 32.70 4.85
CA LYS A 199 19.79 33.79 4.53
C LYS A 199 18.32 33.37 4.58
N ASP A 200 18.05 32.11 4.92
CA ASP A 200 16.75 31.51 5.12
C ASP A 200 16.81 30.57 6.33
N ASN A 201 15.80 30.61 7.20
CA ASN A 201 15.59 29.58 8.22
C ASN A 201 14.68 28.48 7.64
N PRO A 202 15.21 27.36 7.12
CA PRO A 202 14.36 26.27 6.69
C PRO A 202 13.63 25.70 7.91
N ARG A 203 12.36 25.34 7.72
CA ARG A 203 11.77 24.31 8.59
C ARG A 203 12.67 23.10 8.46
N GLN A 204 13.30 22.67 9.55
CA GLN A 204 14.06 21.43 9.53
C GLN A 204 13.15 20.32 9.03
N PRO A 205 13.62 19.46 8.10
CA PRO A 205 12.87 18.27 7.74
C PRO A 205 12.53 17.56 9.04
N ARG A 206 11.24 17.35 9.32
CA ARG A 206 10.85 16.57 10.49
C ARG A 206 11.43 15.18 10.29
N ARG A 207 12.55 14.88 10.96
CA ARG A 207 13.08 13.52 11.02
C ARG A 207 11.96 12.69 11.62
N ARG A 208 11.43 11.75 10.84
CA ARG A 208 10.38 10.86 11.34
C ARG A 208 11.07 9.91 12.30
N GLU A 209 10.97 10.21 13.59
CA GLU A 209 11.30 9.24 14.61
C GLU A 209 10.37 8.04 14.43
N THR A 210 10.97 6.90 14.17
CA THR A 210 10.34 5.60 13.99
C THR A 210 11.27 4.59 14.61
N ASP A 211 10.68 3.63 15.29
CA ASP A 211 11.29 2.45 15.90
C ASP A 211 11.35 1.28 14.90
N GLY A 212 11.32 1.58 13.59
CA GLY A 212 11.33 0.61 12.50
C GLY A 212 9.98 0.47 11.81
N HIS A 213 8.87 0.88 12.44
CA HIS A 213 7.54 0.80 11.84
C HIS A 213 7.35 1.74 10.65
N VAL A 214 6.65 1.23 9.63
CA VAL A 214 6.30 1.97 8.42
C VAL A 214 5.17 2.98 8.71
N PRO A 215 5.41 4.31 8.63
CA PRO A 215 4.35 5.29 8.85
C PRO A 215 3.33 5.25 7.70
N ALA A 216 2.04 5.12 8.02
CA ALA A 216 0.99 4.94 7.01
C ALA A 216 0.95 6.11 6.00
N ASN A 217 1.14 7.34 6.51
CA ASN A 217 1.13 8.53 5.66
C ASN A 217 2.39 8.66 4.80
N TRP A 218 3.53 8.12 5.24
CA TRP A 218 4.73 8.09 4.42
C TRP A 218 4.53 7.10 3.26
N PHE A 219 4.18 5.84 3.58
CA PHE A 219 3.99 4.80 2.57
C PHE A 219 2.95 5.21 1.53
N ARG A 220 1.82 5.78 1.97
CA ARG A 220 0.78 6.30 1.07
C ARG A 220 1.31 7.29 0.05
N ASN A 221 2.11 8.26 0.47
CA ASN A 221 2.50 9.39 -0.38
C ASN A 221 3.79 9.15 -1.15
N LYS A 222 4.70 8.32 -0.62
CA LYS A 222 6.02 8.07 -1.21
C LYS A 222 6.10 6.78 -2.01
N ILE A 223 5.30 5.78 -1.66
CA ILE A 223 5.33 4.47 -2.33
C ILE A 223 4.04 4.25 -3.11
N TRP A 224 2.90 4.26 -2.42
CA TRP A 224 1.61 3.85 -2.98
C TRP A 224 1.09 4.77 -4.10
N LYS A 225 0.95 6.08 -3.83
CA LYS A 225 0.44 7.03 -4.83
C LYS A 225 1.35 7.16 -6.07
N PRO A 226 2.69 7.23 -5.93
CA PRO A 226 3.58 7.20 -7.08
C PRO A 226 3.43 5.91 -7.91
N ALA A 227 3.31 4.75 -7.26
CA ALA A 227 3.07 3.49 -7.95
C ALA A 227 1.73 3.46 -8.69
N LEU A 228 0.63 3.95 -8.08
CA LEU A 228 -0.66 4.12 -8.76
C LEU A 228 -0.55 5.01 -10.00
N LYS A 229 0.15 6.15 -9.88
CA LYS A 229 0.37 7.06 -11.01
C LYS A 229 1.17 6.38 -12.12
N LYS A 230 2.26 5.68 -11.80
CA LYS A 230 3.09 4.96 -12.77
C LYS A 230 2.34 3.80 -13.44
N ALA A 231 1.37 3.20 -12.74
CA ALA A 231 0.51 2.15 -13.26
C ALA A 231 -0.74 2.66 -14.01
N ASP A 232 -0.93 3.98 -14.11
CA ASP A 232 -2.11 4.64 -14.67
C ASP A 232 -3.43 4.18 -14.02
N LEU A 233 -3.45 4.18 -12.68
CA LEU A 233 -4.60 3.75 -11.88
C LEU A 233 -5.23 4.93 -11.12
N ASP A 234 -6.51 4.78 -10.75
CA ASP A 234 -7.25 5.79 -9.98
C ASP A 234 -6.47 6.17 -8.70
N PRO A 235 -6.05 7.43 -8.54
CA PRO A 235 -5.28 7.89 -7.39
C PRO A 235 -6.05 7.83 -6.06
N LYS A 236 -7.37 7.58 -6.12
CA LYS A 236 -8.22 7.43 -4.95
C LYS A 236 -8.19 6.01 -4.37
N VAL A 237 -7.63 5.03 -5.08
CA VAL A 237 -7.43 3.66 -4.56
C VAL A 237 -6.48 3.69 -3.36
N ARG A 238 -6.87 3.03 -2.28
CA ARG A 238 -6.14 2.99 -1.01
C ARG A 238 -5.63 1.58 -0.76
N ILE A 239 -4.58 1.45 0.03
CA ILE A 239 -4.08 0.14 0.48
C ILE A 239 -5.15 -0.70 1.20
N HIS A 240 -6.06 -0.07 1.95
CA HIS A 240 -7.16 -0.78 2.60
C HIS A 240 -8.15 -1.41 1.61
N ASP A 241 -8.19 -0.92 0.38
CA ASP A 241 -9.03 -1.52 -0.66
C ASP A 241 -8.50 -2.90 -1.08
N LEU A 242 -7.23 -3.24 -0.80
CA LEU A 242 -6.71 -4.62 -0.94
C LEU A 242 -7.38 -5.60 0.02
N ARG A 243 -7.69 -5.16 1.24
CA ARG A 243 -8.46 -5.98 2.20
C ARG A 243 -9.89 -6.21 1.71
N HIS A 244 -10.50 -5.19 1.11
CA HIS A 244 -11.82 -5.34 0.48
C HIS A 244 -11.77 -6.31 -0.70
N ALA A 245 -10.73 -6.22 -1.55
CA ALA A 245 -10.51 -7.14 -2.65
C ALA A 245 -10.33 -8.59 -2.15
N HIS A 246 -9.47 -8.81 -1.14
CA HIS A 246 -9.26 -10.12 -0.52
C HIS A 246 -10.56 -10.75 -0.03
N ALA A 247 -11.38 -9.99 0.71
CA ALA A 247 -12.67 -10.45 1.20
C ALA A 247 -13.62 -10.85 0.07
N SER A 248 -13.74 -9.99 -0.94
CA SER A 248 -14.63 -10.21 -2.10
C SER A 248 -14.18 -11.42 -2.92
N TRP A 249 -12.88 -11.61 -3.10
CA TRP A 249 -12.31 -12.72 -3.86
C TRP A 249 -12.42 -14.06 -3.14
N LEU A 250 -12.27 -14.09 -1.82
CA LEU A 250 -12.53 -15.32 -1.06
C LEU A 250 -13.98 -15.77 -1.23
N LEU A 251 -14.94 -14.85 -1.07
CA LEU A 251 -16.36 -15.16 -1.23
C LEU A 251 -16.71 -15.57 -2.66
N ALA A 252 -16.18 -14.87 -3.67
CA ALA A 252 -16.36 -15.24 -5.07
C ALA A 252 -15.71 -16.58 -5.42
N GLY A 253 -14.64 -16.96 -4.70
CA GLY A 253 -14.06 -18.30 -4.78
C GLY A 253 -14.85 -19.39 -4.04
N GLY A 254 -15.99 -19.06 -3.44
CA GLY A 254 -16.86 -19.97 -2.69
C GLY A 254 -16.42 -20.20 -1.25
N ALA A 255 -15.57 -19.35 -0.67
CA ALA A 255 -15.25 -19.44 0.75
C ALA A 255 -16.47 -19.09 1.60
N ASP A 256 -16.64 -19.81 2.71
CA ASP A 256 -17.70 -19.56 3.67
C ASP A 256 -17.56 -18.17 4.34
N LEU A 257 -18.70 -17.51 4.56
CA LEU A 257 -18.75 -16.15 5.10
C LEU A 257 -18.17 -16.05 6.51
N GLN A 258 -18.40 -17.05 7.36
CA GLN A 258 -17.85 -17.12 8.71
C GLN A 258 -16.33 -17.30 8.65
N VAL A 259 -15.82 -18.14 7.75
CA VAL A 259 -14.37 -18.28 7.51
C VAL A 259 -13.74 -16.95 7.08
N VAL A 260 -14.38 -16.19 6.19
CA VAL A 260 -13.90 -14.86 5.77
C VAL A 260 -13.94 -13.86 6.93
N LYS A 261 -15.02 -13.85 7.72
CA LYS A 261 -15.15 -13.01 8.92
C LYS A 261 -14.01 -13.28 9.91
N GLU A 262 -13.75 -14.54 10.22
CA GLU A 262 -12.69 -14.98 11.14
C GLU A 262 -11.30 -14.62 10.60
N ARG A 263 -11.03 -14.90 9.32
CA ARG A 263 -9.76 -14.55 8.67
C ARG A 263 -9.48 -13.05 8.68
N LEU A 264 -10.52 -12.23 8.52
CA LEU A 264 -10.41 -10.78 8.56
C LEU A 264 -10.40 -10.22 10.00
N GLY A 265 -10.85 -10.97 11.01
CA GLY A 265 -10.99 -10.49 12.38
C GLY A 265 -12.09 -9.43 12.51
N HIS A 266 -13.25 -9.66 11.89
CA HIS A 266 -14.43 -8.81 12.08
C HIS A 266 -15.20 -9.24 13.32
N GLY A 267 -15.43 -8.32 14.26
CA GLY A 267 -16.20 -8.59 15.48
C GLY A 267 -17.70 -8.85 15.23
N SER A 268 -18.22 -8.49 14.05
CA SER A 268 -19.59 -8.77 13.64
C SER A 268 -19.64 -9.29 12.21
N ILE A 269 -20.48 -10.28 11.96
CA ILE A 269 -20.70 -10.87 10.63
C ILE A 269 -21.27 -9.85 9.63
N SER A 270 -22.07 -8.89 10.10
CA SER A 270 -22.62 -7.79 9.29
C SER A 270 -21.56 -6.95 8.56
N THR A 271 -20.34 -6.86 9.12
CA THR A 271 -19.23 -6.17 8.46
C THR A 271 -18.74 -6.93 7.23
N THR A 272 -18.84 -8.27 7.25
CA THR A 272 -18.47 -9.17 6.17
C THR A 272 -19.61 -9.35 5.14
N GLU A 273 -20.87 -9.34 5.57
CA GLU A 273 -22.05 -9.41 4.69
C GLU A 273 -22.05 -8.32 3.60
N ARG A 274 -21.41 -7.19 3.89
CA ARG A 274 -21.15 -6.12 2.93
C ARG A 274 -20.27 -6.52 1.73
N TYR A 275 -19.84 -7.76 1.60
CA TYR A 275 -19.19 -8.26 0.38
C TYR A 275 -20.08 -9.24 -0.40
N LEU A 276 -21.23 -9.69 0.15
CA LEU A 276 -22.10 -10.65 -0.53
C LEU A 276 -22.80 -10.07 -1.77
N HIS A 277 -23.12 -8.77 -1.75
CA HIS A 277 -23.76 -8.10 -2.89
C HIS A 277 -22.87 -7.96 -4.13
N THR A 278 -21.65 -8.48 -4.09
CA THR A 278 -20.71 -8.46 -5.23
C THR A 278 -20.65 -9.79 -5.96
N LEU A 279 -21.46 -10.75 -5.52
CA LEU A 279 -21.50 -12.12 -6.02
C LEU A 279 -22.68 -12.24 -7.00
N ASP A 280 -22.52 -11.70 -8.22
CA ASP A 280 -23.53 -11.82 -9.27
C ASP A 280 -23.77 -13.29 -9.69
N ASP A 281 -22.76 -14.15 -9.46
CA ASP A 281 -22.75 -15.58 -9.85
C ASP A 281 -22.85 -16.53 -8.62
N ALA A 282 -23.53 -16.08 -7.55
CA ALA A 282 -23.64 -16.86 -6.31
C ALA A 282 -24.33 -18.23 -6.54
N ASP A 283 -25.39 -18.25 -7.33
CA ASP A 283 -26.13 -19.48 -7.66
C ASP A 283 -25.28 -20.44 -8.50
N ASP A 284 -24.55 -19.93 -9.51
CA ASP A 284 -23.63 -20.74 -10.32
C ASP A 284 -22.50 -21.33 -9.48
N THR A 285 -22.01 -20.55 -8.50
CA THR A 285 -20.98 -21.02 -7.56
C THR A 285 -21.52 -22.13 -6.66
N ALA A 286 -22.77 -22.01 -6.18
CA ALA A 286 -23.42 -23.04 -5.40
C ALA A 286 -23.63 -24.32 -6.21
N LEU A 287 -24.07 -24.21 -7.48
CA LEU A 287 -24.19 -25.35 -8.39
C LEU A 287 -22.85 -26.03 -8.66
N ALA A 288 -21.79 -25.26 -8.94
CA ALA A 288 -20.45 -25.81 -9.15
C ALA A 288 -19.90 -26.53 -7.91
N ALA A 289 -20.22 -26.04 -6.71
CA ALA A 289 -19.86 -26.70 -5.46
C ALA A 289 -20.59 -28.04 -5.30
N PHE A 290 -21.89 -28.08 -5.63
CA PHE A 290 -22.68 -29.31 -5.61
C PHE A 290 -22.19 -30.35 -6.64
N ASP A 291 -21.89 -29.91 -7.86
CA ASP A 291 -21.38 -30.78 -8.93
C ASP A 291 -20.04 -31.46 -8.59
N LYS A 292 -19.15 -30.77 -7.87
CA LYS A 292 -17.90 -31.37 -7.37
C LYS A 292 -18.13 -32.56 -6.43
N ILE A 293 -19.20 -32.53 -5.65
CA ILE A 293 -19.56 -33.65 -4.76
C ILE A 293 -20.14 -34.80 -5.59
N ARG A 294 -20.94 -34.48 -6.61
CA ARG A 294 -21.54 -35.47 -7.51
C ARG A 294 -20.51 -36.21 -8.37
N SER A 295 -19.51 -35.49 -8.89
CA SER A 295 -18.45 -36.07 -9.73
C SER A 295 -17.45 -36.91 -8.93
N ARG A 296 -17.19 -36.57 -7.67
CA ARG A 296 -16.35 -37.36 -6.75
C ARG A 296 -16.87 -38.77 -6.49
N ARG A 297 -18.18 -39.02 -6.64
CA ARG A 297 -18.80 -40.34 -6.47
C ARG A 297 -18.81 -41.21 -7.73
N ARG A 298 -18.35 -40.70 -8.88
CA ARG A 298 -18.39 -41.41 -10.18
C ARG A 298 -17.03 -41.98 -10.61
N THR A 299 -16.02 -41.87 -9.76
CA THR A 299 -14.66 -42.39 -10.01
C THR A 299 -14.36 -43.70 -9.27
N ASP A 300 -15.37 -44.34 -8.70
CA ASP A 300 -15.35 -45.73 -8.21
C ASP A 300 -16.12 -46.61 -9.20
#